data_AF-A0A2B7GXF8-F1
#
_entry.id   AF-A0A2B7GXF8-F1
#
_cell.length_a   1.000
_cell.length_b   1.000
_cell.length_c   1.000
_cell.angle_alpha   90.00
_cell.angle_beta   90.00
_cell.angle_gamma   90.00
#
_symmetry.space_group_name_H-M   'P 1'
#
loop_
_entity.id
_entity.type
_entity.pdbx_description
1 polymer ?
#
loop_
_entity_poly.entity_id
_entity_poly.type
_entity_poly.pdbx_seq_one_letter_code
_entity_poly.pdbx_strand_id
1 'polypeptide(L)'
;MPENASLHHISAETYANSIQSRGPFDVIIIDGLDRNQCIEAAVPELSDSGIIILDDAQRQKYKTGKQKLRDEGFSHIEFEGLKPINRMPAKTSVYYRENNCLGL
;
A
#
# COMPACT_ATOMS: atom_id res chain seq x y z
N MET A 1 -22.47 -4.98 1.62
CA MET A 1 -21.29 -4.69 2.45
C MET A 1 -21.72 -4.70 3.91
N PRO A 2 -20.87 -5.11 4.87
CA PRO A 2 -21.15 -4.90 6.29
C PRO A 2 -21.23 -3.40 6.60
N GLU A 3 -21.84 -3.04 7.73
CA GLU A 3 -22.11 -1.64 8.11
C GLU A 3 -20.85 -0.79 8.25
N ASN A 4 -19.72 -1.41 8.60
CA ASN A 4 -18.41 -0.77 8.75
C ASN A 4 -17.59 -0.73 7.45
N ALA A 5 -18.21 -0.96 6.29
CA ALA A 5 -17.52 -0.96 5.00
C ALA A 5 -18.21 -0.07 3.97
N SER A 6 -17.45 0.88 3.44
CA SER A 6 -17.85 1.71 2.30
C SER A 6 -17.16 1.24 1.02
N LEU A 7 -17.91 1.13 -0.08
CA LEU A 7 -17.37 0.84 -1.41
C LEU A 7 -17.59 2.07 -2.31
N HIS A 8 -16.52 2.53 -2.95
CA HIS A 8 -16.54 3.68 -3.85
C HIS A 8 -16.22 3.21 -5.27
N HIS A 9 -17.12 3.47 -6.23
CA HIS A 9 -16.87 3.20 -7.64
C HIS A 9 -16.15 4.40 -8.26
N ILE A 10 -14.90 4.21 -8.68
CA ILE A 10 -14.03 5.25 -9.23
C ILE A 10 -13.49 4.79 -10.58
N SER A 11 -13.32 5.72 -11.52
CA SER A 11 -12.81 5.40 -12.86
C SER A 11 -11.33 4.99 -12.81
N ALA A 12 -10.90 4.21 -13.79
CA ALA A 12 -9.51 3.72 -13.85
C ALA A 12 -8.48 4.87 -13.99
N GLU A 13 -8.89 6.02 -14.50
CA GLU A 13 -8.05 7.21 -14.68
C GLU A 13 -7.80 7.96 -13.36
N THR A 14 -8.70 7.80 -12.37
CA THR A 14 -8.69 8.62 -11.15
C THR A 14 -8.56 7.80 -9.87
N TYR A 15 -8.69 6.46 -9.94
CA TYR A 15 -8.77 5.62 -8.74
C TYR A 15 -7.55 5.72 -7.82
N ALA A 16 -6.34 5.89 -8.37
CA ALA A 16 -5.14 5.99 -7.56
C ALA A 16 -5.15 7.21 -6.63
N ASN A 17 -5.80 8.31 -7.04
CA ASN A 17 -5.97 9.52 -6.23
C ASN A 17 -7.25 9.51 -5.39
N SER A 18 -8.07 8.45 -5.44
CA SER A 18 -9.36 8.40 -4.76
C SER A 18 -9.28 8.48 -3.23
N ILE A 19 -8.10 8.19 -2.66
CA ILE A 19 -7.82 8.25 -1.23
C ILE A 19 -7.62 9.68 -0.70
N GLN A 20 -7.39 10.66 -1.57
CA GLN A 20 -7.10 12.04 -1.16
C GLN A 20 -8.18 12.63 -0.24
N SER A 21 -7.72 13.26 0.85
CA SER A 21 -8.55 13.89 1.88
C SER A 21 -9.52 12.93 2.59
N ARG A 22 -9.16 11.64 2.71
CA ARG A 22 -9.98 10.63 3.40
C ARG A 22 -9.32 10.10 4.68
N GLY A 23 -8.02 10.34 4.84
CA GLY A 23 -7.28 9.96 6.03
C GLY A 23 -7.46 10.92 7.22
N PRO A 24 -6.62 10.79 8.26
CA PRO A 24 -5.49 9.86 8.32
C PRO A 24 -5.93 8.40 8.55
N PHE A 25 -5.21 7.46 7.95
CA PHE A 25 -5.41 6.01 8.12
C PHE A 25 -4.22 5.37 8.84
N ASP A 26 -4.49 4.46 9.77
CA ASP A 26 -3.44 3.65 10.40
C ASP A 26 -2.95 2.51 9.48
N VAL A 27 -3.79 2.04 8.57
CA VAL A 27 -3.44 0.98 7.62
C VAL A 27 -4.00 1.33 6.26
N ILE A 28 -3.13 1.40 5.25
CA ILE A 28 -3.51 1.51 3.84
C ILE A 28 -3.05 0.25 3.11
N ILE A 29 -3.97 -0.42 2.40
CA ILE A 29 -3.67 -1.61 1.61
C ILE A 29 -3.73 -1.24 0.12
N ILE A 30 -2.66 -1.53 -0.61
CA ILE A 30 -2.52 -1.21 -2.03
C ILE A 30 -2.47 -2.51 -2.84
N ASP A 31 -3.58 -2.79 -3.53
CA ASP A 31 -3.73 -3.87 -4.50
C ASP A 31 -4.32 -3.36 -5.85
N GLY A 32 -3.88 -2.18 -6.28
CA GLY A 32 -4.30 -1.54 -7.55
C GLY A 32 -3.32 -1.73 -8.71
N LEU A 33 -3.74 -1.58 -9.97
CA LEU A 33 -2.87 -1.77 -11.13
C LEU A 33 -1.64 -0.81 -11.15
N ASP A 34 -1.89 0.47 -10.94
CA ASP A 34 -0.94 1.59 -10.81
C ASP A 34 -0.53 1.82 -9.33
N ARG A 35 0.20 0.85 -8.77
CA ARG A 35 0.69 0.95 -7.38
C ARG A 35 1.64 2.13 -7.14
N ASN A 36 2.38 2.62 -8.15
CA ASN A 36 3.27 3.77 -7.93
C ASN A 36 2.45 5.02 -7.60
N GLN A 37 1.45 5.33 -8.43
CA GLN A 37 0.57 6.47 -8.18
C GLN A 37 -0.27 6.28 -6.92
N CYS A 38 -0.72 5.04 -6.63
CA CYS A 38 -1.41 4.75 -5.36
C CYS A 38 -0.52 5.01 -4.15
N ILE A 39 0.77 4.64 -4.19
CA ILE A 39 1.73 4.92 -3.11
C ILE A 39 1.91 6.43 -2.95
N GLU A 40 2.08 7.18 -4.06
CA GLU A 40 2.22 8.63 -4.02
C GLU A 40 1.01 9.32 -3.35
N ALA A 41 -0.20 8.89 -3.69
CA ALA A 41 -1.43 9.42 -3.10
C ALA A 41 -1.69 8.93 -1.67
N ALA A 42 -1.19 7.75 -1.29
CA ALA A 42 -1.41 7.16 0.04
C ALA A 42 -0.55 7.79 1.15
N VAL A 43 0.70 8.15 0.85
CA VAL A 43 1.65 8.64 1.89
C VAL A 43 1.10 9.84 2.68
N PRO A 44 0.49 10.87 2.06
CA PRO A 44 -0.09 12.01 2.79
C PRO A 44 -1.32 11.64 3.64
N GLU A 45 -1.96 10.52 3.37
CA GLU A 45 -3.20 10.08 4.03
C GLU A 45 -2.94 9.09 5.17
N LEU A 46 -1.67 8.83 5.50
CA LEU A 46 -1.30 8.02 6.66
C LEU A 46 -1.39 8.81 7.96
N SER A 47 -1.77 8.14 9.04
CA SER A 47 -1.55 8.65 10.39
C SER A 47 -0.05 8.65 10.73
N ASP A 48 0.33 9.31 11.83
CA ASP A 48 1.72 9.29 12.30
C ASP A 48 2.21 7.87 12.60
N SER A 49 1.31 6.99 13.05
CA SER A 49 1.58 5.56 13.31
C SER A 49 1.26 4.65 12.11
N GLY A 50 0.92 5.24 10.96
CA GLY A 50 0.36 4.53 9.82
C GLY A 50 1.35 3.64 9.08
N ILE A 51 0.83 2.56 8.49
CA ILE A 51 1.57 1.62 7.65
C ILE A 51 0.94 1.44 6.26
N ILE A 52 1.76 1.00 5.31
CA ILE A 52 1.30 0.59 3.97
C ILE A 52 1.56 -0.89 3.76
N ILE A 53 0.53 -1.64 3.37
CA ILE A 53 0.64 -3.02 2.91
C ILE A 53 0.56 -3.02 1.38
N LEU A 54 1.62 -3.46 0.72
CA LEU A 54 1.74 -3.51 -0.73
C LEU A 54 1.70 -4.95 -1.23
N ASP A 55 0.67 -5.34 -1.98
CA ASP A 55 0.62 -6.66 -2.64
C ASP A 55 1.38 -6.66 -3.97
N ASP A 56 1.88 -7.83 -4.38
CA ASP A 56 2.70 -8.03 -5.59
C ASP A 56 3.93 -7.11 -5.67
N ALA A 57 4.56 -6.85 -4.51
CA ALA A 57 5.70 -5.95 -4.34
C ALA A 57 6.96 -6.38 -5.11
N GLN A 58 7.06 -7.65 -5.52
CA GLN A 58 8.18 -8.19 -6.31
C GLN A 58 8.28 -7.59 -7.72
N ARG A 59 7.18 -7.03 -8.26
CA ARG A 59 7.14 -6.54 -9.63
C ARG A 59 8.02 -5.29 -9.80
N GLN A 60 8.96 -5.35 -10.74
CA GLN A 60 9.95 -4.28 -10.97
C GLN A 60 9.34 -2.95 -11.40
N LYS A 61 8.20 -2.97 -12.09
CA LYS A 61 7.49 -1.74 -12.52
C LYS A 61 7.06 -0.84 -11.35
N TYR A 62 7.04 -1.36 -10.12
CA TYR A 62 6.71 -0.59 -8.92
C TYR A 62 7.94 -0.04 -8.17
N LYS A 63 9.11 -0.03 -8.81
CA LYS A 63 10.37 0.39 -8.18
C LYS A 63 10.34 1.85 -7.69
N THR A 64 9.71 2.76 -8.44
CA THR A 64 9.66 4.19 -8.10
C THR A 64 8.83 4.45 -6.84
N GLY A 65 7.64 3.86 -6.73
CA GLY A 65 6.82 3.96 -5.50
C GLY A 65 7.53 3.37 -4.29
N LYS A 66 8.20 2.21 -4.45
CA LYS A 66 9.02 1.63 -3.38
C LYS A 66 10.22 2.50 -3.00
N GLN A 67 10.81 3.23 -3.96
CA GLN A 67 11.89 4.16 -3.67
C GLN A 67 11.36 5.37 -2.91
N LYS A 68 10.22 5.93 -3.30
CA LYS A 68 9.55 7.00 -2.54
C LYS A 68 9.36 6.61 -1.07
N LEU A 69 8.84 5.41 -0.80
CA LEU A 69 8.66 4.96 0.59
C LEU A 69 9.99 4.93 1.37
N ARG A 70 11.08 4.49 0.74
CA ARG A 70 12.41 4.55 1.39
C ARG A 70 12.87 5.99 1.62
N ASP A 71 12.66 6.87 0.65
CA ASP A 71 13.05 8.29 0.74
C ASP A 71 12.25 9.02 1.84
N GLU A 72 11.03 8.59 2.11
CA GLU A 72 10.16 9.07 3.20
C GLU A 72 10.46 8.39 4.56
N GLY A 73 11.53 7.58 4.64
CA GLY A 73 12.01 6.97 5.89
C GLY A 73 11.31 5.67 6.30
N PHE A 74 10.56 5.02 5.41
CA PHE A 74 9.92 3.74 5.72
C PHE A 74 10.92 2.58 5.68
N SER A 75 10.92 1.78 6.74
CA SER A 75 11.44 0.42 6.74
C SER A 75 10.39 -0.55 6.19
N HIS A 76 10.79 -1.78 5.87
CA HIS A 76 9.83 -2.78 5.43
C HIS A 76 10.18 -4.22 5.82
N ILE A 77 9.14 -5.02 6.04
CA ILE A 77 9.21 -6.48 6.16
C ILE A 77 8.57 -7.08 4.91
N GLU A 78 9.20 -8.10 4.35
CA GLU A 78 8.73 -8.80 3.15
C GLU A 78 8.23 -10.20 3.51
N PHE A 79 7.05 -10.53 3.01
CA PHE A 79 6.48 -11.87 3.04
C PHE A 79 6.51 -12.41 1.62
N GLU A 80 7.25 -13.48 1.38
CA GLU A 80 7.42 -14.09 0.06
C GLU A 80 6.94 -15.55 0.07
N GLY A 81 6.23 -15.94 -0.98
CA GLY A 81 5.70 -17.30 -1.11
C GLY A 81 5.01 -17.55 -2.44
N LEU A 82 4.53 -18.77 -2.64
CA LEU A 82 3.78 -19.13 -3.85
C LEU A 82 2.32 -18.65 -3.72
N LYS A 83 1.80 -18.01 -4.77
CA LYS A 83 0.37 -17.71 -4.88
C LYS A 83 -0.40 -18.99 -5.23
N PRO A 84 -1.60 -19.24 -4.67
CA PRO A 84 -2.44 -20.34 -5.11
C PRO A 84 -2.60 -20.32 -6.64
N ILE A 85 -2.42 -21.48 -7.29
CA ILE A 85 -2.61 -21.66 -8.74
C ILE A 85 -1.57 -20.91 -9.62
N ASN A 86 -0.66 -20.13 -9.02
CA ASN A 86 0.42 -19.45 -9.72
C ASN A 86 1.77 -20.11 -9.37
N ARG A 87 2.58 -20.40 -10.39
CA ARG A 87 3.92 -20.99 -10.21
C ARG A 87 5.00 -19.97 -9.87
N MET A 88 4.68 -18.67 -9.98
CA MET A 88 5.60 -17.59 -9.65
C MET A 88 5.45 -17.19 -8.18
N PRO A 89 6.57 -16.91 -7.48
CA PRO A 89 6.51 -16.32 -6.16
C PRO A 89 5.87 -14.93 -6.24
N ALA A 90 5.10 -14.60 -5.21
CA ALA A 90 4.64 -13.25 -4.96
C ALA A 90 5.16 -12.77 -3.62
N LYS A 91 5.18 -11.45 -3.50
CA LYS A 91 5.67 -10.75 -2.33
C LYS A 91 4.64 -9.74 -1.86
N THR A 92 4.32 -9.79 -0.59
CA THR A 92 3.59 -8.72 0.11
C THR A 92 4.57 -8.02 1.03
N SER A 93 4.63 -6.70 0.96
CA SER A 93 5.55 -5.90 1.78
C SER A 93 4.75 -5.00 2.73
N VAL A 94 5.14 -5.00 4.01
CA VAL A 94 4.62 -4.06 5.02
C VAL A 94 5.65 -2.97 5.20
N TYR A 95 5.30 -1.74 4.80
CA TYR A 95 6.11 -0.54 4.99
C TYR A 95 5.67 0.21 6.25
N TYR A 96 6.62 0.55 7.11
CA TYR A 96 6.35 1.18 8.40
C TYR A 96 7.46 2.15 8.81
N ARG A 97 7.13 3.06 9.73
CA ARG A 97 8.07 3.90 10.48
C ARG A 97 8.14 3.42 11.94
N GLU A 98 9.09 3.93 12.72
CA GLU A 98 9.13 3.67 14.17
C GLU A 98 7.81 4.10 14.85
N ASN A 99 7.42 3.42 15.93
CA ASN A 99 6.17 3.69 16.67
C ASN A 99 4.89 3.58 15.81
N ASN A 100 4.80 2.53 15.00
CA ASN A 100 3.64 2.25 14.15
C ASN A 100 2.53 1.48 14.88
N CYS A 101 1.33 1.46 14.28
CA CYS A 101 0.12 0.83 14.82
C CYS A 101 0.22 -0.70 15.01
N LEU A 102 1.25 -1.36 14.47
CA LEU A 102 1.52 -2.79 14.66
C LEU A 102 2.59 -3.06 15.75
N GLY A 103 3.24 -2.04 16.29
CA GLY A 103 4.32 -2.21 17.27
C GLY A 103 5.58 -2.88 16.71
N LEU A 104 5.82 -2.74 15.40
CA LEU A 104 7.02 -3.23 14.70
C LEU A 104 8.23 -2.31 14.88
#